data_AF-A0A7X8SX63-F1
#
_entry.id   AF-A0A7X8SX63-F1
#
_cell.length_a   1.000
_cell.length_b   1.000
_cell.length_c   1.000
_cell.angle_alpha   90.00
_cell.angle_beta   90.00
_cell.angle_gamma   90.00
#
_symmetry.space_group_name_H-M   'P 1'
#
loop_
_entity.id
_entity.type
_entity.pdbx_description
1 polymer ?
#
loop_
_entity_poly.entity_id
_entity_poly.type
_entity_poly.pdbx_seq_one_letter_code
_entity_poly.pdbx_strand_id
1 'polypeptide(L)'
;MLIYRRTSLLESSAQTLVNTVNCVGVMGKGIAKEFRDREPQMYAAYRRICEQKLLRPGKLWLWKGSTQWVLNFPTKDHWRNPSKLEWIEQGLQRFVSGFSELGIREISFPRLGCGNGGLNWDNVQPVMEHYLAPLKIQIFIHDFDKKIGLPEHLEHVPSILAGEIDTAPSYTEFLSMLPRAIELAGPNFIDLSSHERLSAEYDGTELRLSTPNVEWAFDAEDLWGIWVSLQKGFLTQEKAGWAAFESGSALISLLALLPFVRLIEIQRFGDAASELALELAQPATSIAPADAQSTEQMTLQWH
;
A
#
# COMPACT_ATOMS: atom_id res chain seq x y z
N MET A 1 -0.93 -13.90 0.20
CA MET A 1 0.19 -13.38 -0.62
C MET A 1 0.88 -12.28 0.15
N LEU A 2 2.18 -12.40 0.39
CA LEU A 2 3.00 -11.41 1.10
C LEU A 2 3.80 -10.58 0.09
N ILE A 3 3.71 -9.26 0.19
CA ILE A 3 4.39 -8.31 -0.69
C ILE A 3 5.10 -7.25 0.15
N TYR A 4 6.37 -7.01 -0.12
CA TYR A 4 7.07 -5.82 0.33
C TYR A 4 6.65 -4.63 -0.51
N ARG A 5 6.28 -3.52 0.13
CA ARG A 5 5.88 -2.28 -0.53
C ARG A 5 6.75 -1.14 -0.01
N ARG A 6 7.47 -0.48 -0.92
CA ARG A 6 8.47 0.54 -0.58
C ARG A 6 7.88 1.95 -0.49
N THR A 7 6.78 2.07 0.26
CA THR A 7 6.10 3.34 0.55
C THR A 7 5.85 3.44 2.05
N SER A 8 5.40 4.62 2.51
CA SER A 8 4.95 4.75 3.90
C SER A 8 3.76 3.83 4.17
N LEU A 9 3.73 3.20 5.35
CA LEU A 9 2.59 2.38 5.81
C LEU A 9 1.28 3.19 5.76
N LEU A 10 1.37 4.47 6.08
CA LEU A 10 0.24 5.38 6.21
C LEU A 10 -0.38 5.79 4.87
N GLU A 11 0.27 5.44 3.76
CA GLU A 11 -0.22 5.61 2.39
C GLU A 11 -0.82 4.31 1.83
N SER A 12 -0.85 3.24 2.64
CA SER A 12 -1.43 1.97 2.24
C SER A 12 -2.97 2.06 2.22
N SER A 13 -3.56 1.60 1.12
CA SER A 13 -5.01 1.44 0.95
C SER A 13 -5.57 0.15 1.57
N ALA A 14 -4.72 -0.64 2.25
CA ALA A 14 -5.12 -1.92 2.83
C ALA A 14 -6.26 -1.76 3.83
N GLN A 15 -7.19 -2.72 3.88
CA GLN A 15 -8.29 -2.72 4.85
C GLN A 15 -7.83 -2.44 6.30
N THR A 16 -6.73 -3.06 6.74
CA THR A 16 -6.19 -2.92 8.09
C THR A 16 -4.74 -2.44 8.08
N LEU A 17 -4.41 -1.45 8.92
CA LEU A 17 -3.03 -1.04 9.16
C LEU A 17 -2.57 -1.41 10.57
N VAL A 18 -1.31 -1.82 10.70
CA VAL A 18 -0.73 -2.15 11.99
C VAL A 18 -0.09 -0.93 12.64
N ASN A 19 -0.62 -0.56 13.80
CA ASN A 19 -0.03 0.47 14.65
C ASN A 19 0.85 -0.19 15.72
N THR A 20 2.15 0.11 15.76
CA THR A 20 3.04 -0.39 16.82
C THR A 20 2.88 0.45 18.09
N VAL A 21 2.34 -0.13 19.15
CA VAL A 21 2.02 0.58 20.40
C VAL A 21 2.84 0.08 21.59
N ASN A 22 2.74 0.81 22.71
CA ASN A 22 3.16 0.33 24.02
C ASN A 22 1.92 -0.09 24.85
N CYS A 23 2.11 -0.47 26.11
CA CYS A 23 1.03 -0.90 27.00
C CYS A 23 0.68 0.15 28.07
N VAL A 24 1.27 1.35 28.00
CA VAL A 24 1.13 2.41 29.02
C VAL A 24 0.41 3.66 28.49
N GLY A 25 -0.26 3.57 27.34
CA GLY A 25 -1.15 4.65 26.88
C GLY A 25 -0.43 5.88 26.32
N VAL A 26 0.76 5.74 25.72
CA VAL A 26 1.48 6.88 25.12
C VAL A 26 1.67 6.68 23.62
N MET A 27 1.22 7.62 22.79
CA MET A 27 1.50 7.66 21.35
C MET A 27 2.20 8.98 20.99
N GLY A 28 3.48 9.10 21.34
CA GLY A 28 4.19 10.39 21.30
C GLY A 28 5.14 10.60 20.12
N LYS A 29 5.54 9.54 19.41
CA LYS A 29 6.52 9.61 18.31
C LYS A 29 6.34 8.48 17.29
N GLY A 30 6.92 8.69 16.10
CA GLY A 30 6.87 7.72 15.01
C GLY A 30 5.43 7.42 14.59
N ILE A 31 5.22 6.22 14.06
CA ILE A 31 3.94 5.84 13.46
C ILE A 31 2.75 5.89 14.45
N ALA A 32 2.97 5.60 15.73
CA ALA A 32 1.93 5.68 16.75
C ALA A 32 1.38 7.10 16.90
N LYS A 33 2.24 8.13 16.79
CA LYS A 33 1.81 9.52 16.85
C LYS A 33 0.91 9.87 15.66
N GLU A 34 1.29 9.43 14.46
CA GLU A 34 0.51 9.64 13.24
C GLU A 34 -0.88 8.99 13.35
N PHE A 35 -0.97 7.76 13.87
CA PHE A 35 -2.27 7.12 14.13
C PHE A 35 -3.11 7.88 15.17
N ARG A 36 -2.50 8.41 16.23
CA ARG A 36 -3.22 9.25 17.19
C ARG A 36 -3.79 10.51 16.54
N ASP A 37 -2.99 11.17 15.70
CA ASP A 37 -3.36 12.43 15.08
C ASP A 37 -4.45 12.20 14.01
N ARG A 38 -4.45 11.05 13.31
CA ARG A 38 -5.49 10.63 12.34
C ARG A 38 -6.76 10.07 12.96
N GLU A 39 -6.65 9.32 14.06
CA GLU A 39 -7.76 8.62 14.72
C GLU A 39 -7.85 8.96 16.22
N PRO A 40 -8.27 10.19 16.59
CA PRO A 40 -8.31 10.61 18.00
C PRO A 40 -9.23 9.76 18.88
N GLN A 41 -10.33 9.23 18.32
CA GLN A 41 -11.27 8.38 19.04
C GLN A 41 -10.64 7.03 19.41
N MET A 42 -9.92 6.40 18.47
CA MET A 42 -9.11 5.22 18.74
C MET A 42 -8.12 5.49 19.87
N TYR A 43 -7.41 6.62 19.82
CA TYR A 43 -6.43 6.95 20.87
C TYR A 43 -7.07 7.08 22.25
N ALA A 44 -8.24 7.72 22.34
CA ALA A 44 -8.98 7.83 23.60
C ALA A 44 -9.42 6.44 24.14
N ALA A 45 -9.82 5.51 23.28
CA ALA A 45 -10.11 4.13 23.68
C ALA A 45 -8.85 3.37 24.12
N TYR A 46 -7.77 3.45 23.35
CA TYR A 46 -6.46 2.86 23.68
C TYR A 46 -5.95 3.30 25.05
N ARG A 47 -6.10 4.59 25.39
CA ARG A 47 -5.75 5.15 26.70
C ARG A 47 -6.48 4.43 27.83
N ARG A 48 -7.81 4.30 27.73
CA ARG A 48 -8.64 3.62 28.74
C ARG A 48 -8.27 2.15 28.90
N ILE A 49 -8.03 1.45 27.78
CA ILE A 49 -7.57 0.04 27.77
C ILE A 49 -6.24 -0.11 28.51
N CYS A 50 -5.29 0.80 28.29
CA CYS A 50 -3.99 0.78 28.97
C CYS A 50 -4.12 1.13 30.46
N GLU A 51 -4.95 2.11 30.82
CA GLU A 51 -5.23 2.49 32.21
C GLU A 51 -5.84 1.34 33.00
N GLN A 52 -6.68 0.52 32.36
CA GLN A 52 -7.25 -0.71 32.92
C GLN A 52 -6.28 -1.92 32.88
N LYS A 53 -5.04 -1.74 32.38
CA LYS A 53 -4.00 -2.78 32.25
C LYS A 53 -4.44 -4.00 31.42
N LEU A 54 -5.31 -3.78 30.45
CA LEU A 54 -5.85 -4.86 29.62
C LEU A 54 -4.98 -5.21 28.42
N LEU A 55 -4.07 -4.31 28.03
CA LEU A 55 -3.11 -4.50 26.96
C LEU A 55 -1.74 -4.95 27.50
N ARG A 56 -1.14 -5.93 26.85
CA ARG A 56 0.22 -6.44 27.12
C ARG A 56 0.78 -7.05 25.82
N PRO A 57 2.10 -7.26 25.69
CA PRO A 57 2.66 -8.02 24.57
C PRO A 57 1.90 -9.34 24.34
N GLY A 58 1.65 -9.67 23.06
CA GLY A 58 0.81 -10.81 22.67
C GLY A 58 -0.71 -10.57 22.71
N LYS A 59 -1.20 -9.44 23.25
CA LYS A 59 -2.62 -9.04 23.15
C LYS A 59 -2.80 -7.94 22.12
N LEU A 60 -3.43 -8.27 21.00
CA LEU A 60 -3.72 -7.31 19.94
C LEU A 60 -5.08 -6.65 20.18
N TRP A 61 -5.22 -5.40 19.75
CA TRP A 61 -6.50 -4.68 19.80
C TRP A 61 -6.84 -4.09 18.44
N LEU A 62 -7.94 -4.54 17.85
CA LEU A 62 -8.45 -4.04 16.58
C LEU A 62 -9.44 -2.90 16.82
N TRP A 63 -9.17 -1.76 16.19
CA TRP A 63 -10.10 -0.64 16.05
C TRP A 63 -10.69 -0.64 14.64
N LYS A 64 -12.02 -0.57 14.52
CA LYS A 64 -12.69 -0.54 13.22
C LYS A 64 -13.11 0.89 12.90
N GLY A 65 -12.17 1.68 12.40
CA GLY A 65 -12.44 3.05 11.94
C GLY A 65 -13.39 3.07 10.75
N SER A 66 -13.97 4.23 10.48
CA SER A 66 -14.92 4.43 9.37
C SER A 66 -14.26 4.35 8.00
N THR A 67 -13.01 4.77 7.90
CA THR A 67 -12.21 4.77 6.66
C THR A 67 -11.31 3.56 6.55
N GLN A 68 -10.65 3.17 7.66
CA GLN A 68 -9.66 2.11 7.70
C GLN A 68 -9.58 1.47 9.09
N TRP A 69 -9.24 0.19 9.15
CA TRP A 69 -9.07 -0.50 10.44
C TRP A 69 -7.64 -0.33 10.95
N VAL A 70 -7.48 -0.29 12.27
CA VAL A 70 -6.16 -0.17 12.93
C VAL A 70 -5.97 -1.32 13.91
N LEU A 71 -5.02 -2.21 13.60
CA LEU A 71 -4.60 -3.26 14.52
C LEU A 71 -3.47 -2.71 15.40
N ASN A 72 -3.80 -2.38 16.63
CA ASN A 72 -2.83 -1.94 17.63
C ASN A 72 -2.05 -3.15 18.14
N PHE A 73 -0.76 -3.18 17.80
CA PHE A 73 0.16 -4.28 18.03
C PHE A 73 1.18 -3.86 19.10
N PRO A 74 1.10 -4.39 20.34
CA PRO A 74 2.03 -4.02 21.38
C PRO A 74 3.42 -4.58 21.10
N THR A 75 4.32 -3.69 20.70
CA THR A 75 5.75 -4.00 20.48
C THR A 75 6.60 -3.58 21.67
N LYS A 76 6.01 -2.92 22.66
CA LYS A 76 6.67 -2.50 23.89
C LYS A 76 5.73 -2.65 25.07
N ASP A 77 6.27 -2.98 26.23
CA ASP A 77 5.55 -2.84 27.48
C ASP A 77 5.50 -1.36 27.91
N HIS A 78 6.66 -0.77 28.22
CA HIS A 78 6.82 0.66 28.47
C HIS A 78 7.54 1.36 27.31
N TRP A 79 7.12 2.56 26.92
CA TRP A 79 7.68 3.28 25.76
C TRP A 79 9.17 3.63 25.88
N ARG A 80 9.66 3.79 27.13
CA ARG A 80 11.08 4.05 27.47
C ARG A 80 12.01 2.86 27.22
N ASN A 81 11.47 1.63 27.21
CA ASN A 81 12.27 0.43 27.06
C ASN A 81 12.37 0.02 25.57
N PRO A 82 13.42 -0.71 25.16
CA PRO A 82 13.48 -1.29 23.82
C PRO A 82 12.37 -2.32 23.62
N SER A 83 12.10 -2.63 22.35
CA SER A 83 11.26 -3.77 21.96
C SER A 83 12.04 -5.08 22.16
N LYS A 84 11.33 -6.21 22.13
CA LYS A 84 11.92 -7.55 22.22
C LYS A 84 11.37 -8.41 21.11
N LEU A 85 12.22 -9.27 20.55
CA LEU A 85 11.80 -10.18 19.47
C LEU A 85 10.69 -11.12 19.96
N GLU A 86 10.74 -11.56 21.22
CA GLU A 86 9.69 -12.41 21.81
C GLU A 86 8.30 -11.74 21.80
N TRP A 87 8.23 -10.41 21.94
CA TRP A 87 6.97 -9.67 21.88
C TRP A 87 6.42 -9.60 20.47
N ILE A 88 7.30 -9.50 19.47
CA ILE A 88 6.93 -9.54 18.05
C ILE A 88 6.36 -10.91 17.71
N GLU A 89 7.06 -11.97 18.10
CA GLU A 89 6.63 -13.34 17.86
C GLU A 89 5.28 -13.65 18.54
N GLN A 90 5.10 -13.29 19.81
CA GLN A 90 3.81 -13.48 20.50
C GLN A 90 2.65 -12.75 19.81
N GLY A 91 2.89 -11.52 19.35
CA GLY A 91 1.88 -10.77 18.62
C GLY A 91 1.56 -11.37 17.25
N LEU A 92 2.56 -11.88 16.53
CA LEU A 92 2.36 -12.55 15.24
C LEU A 92 1.63 -13.89 15.41
N GLN A 93 2.01 -14.70 16.40
CA GLN A 93 1.27 -15.92 16.77
C GLN A 93 -0.20 -15.62 17.05
N ARG A 94 -0.47 -14.57 17.84
CA ARG A 94 -1.83 -14.15 18.14
C ARG A 94 -2.57 -13.70 16.87
N PHE A 95 -1.93 -12.92 16.02
CA PHE A 95 -2.51 -12.48 14.75
C PHE A 95 -2.90 -13.68 13.87
N VAL A 96 -1.98 -14.62 13.64
CA VAL A 96 -2.20 -15.84 12.85
C VAL A 96 -3.38 -16.64 13.39
N SER A 97 -3.51 -16.76 14.71
CA SER A 97 -4.61 -17.51 15.33
C SER A 97 -5.99 -16.85 15.20
N GLY A 98 -6.07 -15.56 14.85
CA GLY A 98 -7.30 -14.79 15.03
C GLY A 98 -7.74 -13.85 13.91
N PHE A 99 -6.89 -13.55 12.93
CA PHE A 99 -7.20 -12.57 11.89
C PHE A 99 -8.51 -12.87 11.14
N SER A 100 -8.80 -14.16 10.89
CA SER A 100 -9.99 -14.59 10.16
C SER A 100 -11.28 -14.31 10.94
N GLU A 101 -11.30 -14.58 12.24
CA GLU A 101 -12.46 -14.32 13.11
C GLU A 101 -12.73 -12.81 13.27
N LEU A 102 -11.66 -12.00 13.20
CA LEU A 102 -11.74 -10.54 13.21
C LEU A 102 -12.27 -9.95 11.89
N GLY A 103 -12.33 -10.75 10.83
CA GLY A 103 -12.73 -10.33 9.49
C GLY A 103 -11.63 -9.58 8.73
N ILE A 104 -10.36 -9.72 9.13
CA ILE A 104 -9.22 -9.11 8.45
C ILE A 104 -8.94 -9.92 7.18
N ARG A 105 -9.08 -9.28 6.02
CA ARG A 105 -8.84 -9.88 4.69
C ARG A 105 -7.59 -9.32 4.01
N GLU A 106 -7.18 -8.14 4.43
CA GLU A 106 -6.02 -7.43 3.92
C GLU A 106 -5.39 -6.59 5.04
N ILE A 107 -4.05 -6.62 5.12
CA ILE A 107 -3.34 -5.93 6.20
C ILE A 107 -1.94 -5.46 5.80
N SER A 108 -1.56 -4.29 6.30
CA SER A 108 -0.21 -3.74 6.12
C SER A 108 0.53 -3.63 7.44
N PHE A 109 1.77 -4.13 7.45
CA PHE A 109 2.67 -4.13 8.59
C PHE A 109 3.84 -3.16 8.37
N PRO A 110 4.25 -2.39 9.40
CA PRO A 110 5.56 -1.76 9.42
C PRO A 110 6.63 -2.78 9.85
N ARG A 111 7.90 -2.37 9.82
CA ARG A 111 8.99 -3.08 10.51
C ARG A 111 8.76 -3.14 12.03
N LEU A 112 8.18 -4.23 12.52
CA LEU A 112 7.72 -4.37 13.91
C LEU A 112 8.88 -4.26 14.90
N GLY A 113 8.77 -3.34 15.86
CA GLY A 113 9.78 -3.16 16.92
C GLY A 113 11.13 -2.60 16.44
N CYS A 114 11.28 -2.26 15.16
CA CYS A 114 12.44 -1.56 14.62
C CYS A 114 12.37 -0.05 14.90
N GLY A 115 13.42 0.68 14.51
CA GLY A 115 13.51 2.13 14.70
C GLY A 115 13.45 2.51 16.19
N ASN A 116 12.32 3.05 16.64
CA ASN A 116 12.10 3.43 18.04
C ASN A 116 12.18 2.24 19.02
N GLY A 117 11.94 1.01 18.55
CA GLY A 117 12.07 -0.20 19.36
C GLY A 117 13.48 -0.79 19.39
N GLY A 118 14.36 -0.39 18.48
CA GLY A 118 15.77 -0.78 18.48
C GLY A 118 16.07 -2.21 18.01
N LEU A 119 15.08 -2.98 17.54
CA LEU A 119 15.36 -4.29 16.92
C LEU A 119 16.02 -4.12 15.54
N ASN A 120 16.97 -5.00 15.22
CA ASN A 120 17.52 -5.10 13.87
C ASN A 120 16.49 -5.73 12.92
N TRP A 121 16.28 -5.11 11.76
CA TRP A 121 15.39 -5.62 10.73
C TRP A 121 15.78 -7.01 10.26
N ASP A 122 17.07 -7.31 10.12
CA ASP A 122 17.56 -8.63 9.68
C ASP A 122 17.15 -9.77 10.64
N ASN A 123 16.85 -9.44 11.89
CA ASN A 123 16.33 -10.41 12.87
C ASN A 123 14.79 -10.46 12.89
N VAL A 124 14.13 -9.35 12.60
CA VAL A 124 12.65 -9.24 12.63
C VAL A 124 12.03 -9.78 11.35
N GLN A 125 12.64 -9.51 10.20
CA GLN A 125 12.14 -9.90 8.89
C GLN A 125 11.87 -11.41 8.79
N PRO A 126 12.82 -12.31 9.14
CA PRO A 126 12.58 -13.75 9.02
C PRO A 126 11.42 -14.23 9.91
N VAL A 127 11.25 -13.60 11.08
CA VAL A 127 10.14 -13.92 12.00
C VAL A 127 8.82 -13.47 11.39
N MET A 128 8.75 -12.25 10.84
CA MET A 128 7.54 -11.77 10.15
C MET A 128 7.19 -12.66 8.96
N GLU A 129 8.16 -13.01 8.12
CA GLU A 129 7.95 -13.90 6.96
C GLU A 129 7.46 -15.28 7.40
N HIS A 130 8.07 -15.87 8.44
CA HIS A 130 7.67 -17.18 8.97
C HIS A 130 6.18 -17.25 9.33
N TYR A 131 5.66 -16.23 10.01
CA TYR A 131 4.26 -16.20 10.44
C TYR A 131 3.29 -15.71 9.35
N LEU A 132 3.71 -14.75 8.52
CA LEU A 132 2.81 -14.04 7.61
C LEU A 132 2.75 -14.67 6.22
N ALA A 133 3.87 -15.18 5.69
CA ALA A 133 3.91 -15.74 4.33
C ALA A 133 2.95 -16.92 4.10
N PRO A 134 2.70 -17.84 5.07
CA PRO A 134 1.76 -18.93 4.90
C PRO A 134 0.28 -18.51 4.79
N LEU A 135 -0.05 -17.27 5.15
CA LEU A 135 -1.43 -16.82 5.22
C LEU A 135 -2.03 -16.56 3.82
N LYS A 136 -3.26 -17.04 3.63
CA LYS A 136 -4.03 -16.89 2.39
C LYS A 136 -4.84 -15.58 2.33
N ILE A 137 -4.30 -14.52 2.90
CA ILE A 137 -4.82 -13.15 2.80
C ILE A 137 -3.78 -12.24 2.15
N GLN A 138 -4.21 -11.04 1.75
CA GLN A 138 -3.30 -10.06 1.18
C GLN A 138 -2.53 -9.36 2.32
N ILE A 139 -1.20 -9.44 2.28
CA ILE A 139 -0.33 -8.89 3.33
C ILE A 139 0.73 -8.01 2.70
N PHE A 140 0.91 -6.82 3.27
CA PHE A 140 1.97 -5.90 2.90
C PHE A 140 2.96 -5.71 4.04
N ILE A 141 4.25 -5.67 3.73
CA ILE A 141 5.29 -5.20 4.65
C ILE A 141 5.90 -3.92 4.08
N HIS A 142 5.88 -2.86 4.87
CA HIS A 142 6.51 -1.58 4.56
C HIS A 142 7.87 -1.53 5.25
N ASP A 143 8.92 -1.92 4.52
CA ASP A 143 10.28 -2.06 5.00
C ASP A 143 11.06 -0.74 4.90
N PHE A 144 10.92 0.01 3.82
CA PHE A 144 11.45 1.37 3.69
C PHE A 144 10.71 2.19 2.64
N ASP A 145 10.82 3.52 2.73
CA ASP A 145 10.17 4.42 1.77
C ASP A 145 11.13 4.73 0.62
N LYS A 146 10.71 4.45 -0.62
CA LYS A 146 11.42 4.86 -1.84
C LYS A 146 10.52 5.80 -2.63
N LYS A 147 10.98 7.03 -2.82
CA LYS A 147 10.30 7.97 -3.73
C LYS A 147 10.69 7.63 -5.15
N ILE A 148 9.71 7.29 -5.97
CA ILE A 148 9.89 6.98 -7.38
C ILE A 148 9.17 8.06 -8.16
N GLY A 149 9.94 8.79 -8.96
CA GLY A 149 9.43 9.78 -9.90
C GLY A 149 9.52 9.27 -11.33
N LEU A 150 8.93 10.04 -12.23
CA LEU A 150 9.21 9.90 -13.65
C LEU A 150 10.59 10.50 -13.96
N PRO A 151 11.23 10.10 -15.07
CA PRO A 151 12.35 10.84 -15.63
C PRO A 151 12.02 12.32 -15.81
N GLU A 152 13.00 13.21 -15.60
CA GLU A 152 12.81 14.68 -15.64
C GLU A 152 12.07 15.15 -16.91
N HIS A 153 12.39 14.56 -18.06
CA HIS A 153 11.76 14.91 -19.34
C HIS A 153 10.29 14.45 -19.45
N LEU A 154 9.79 13.62 -18.54
CA LEU A 154 8.40 13.14 -18.48
C LEU A 154 7.62 13.67 -17.27
N GLU A 155 8.27 14.32 -16.29
CA GLU A 155 7.60 14.84 -15.07
C GLU A 155 6.50 15.89 -15.37
N HIS A 156 6.62 16.58 -16.51
CA HIS A 156 5.63 17.57 -16.93
C HIS A 156 4.31 16.94 -17.40
N VAL A 157 4.32 15.67 -17.84
CA VAL A 157 3.16 15.03 -18.48
C VAL A 157 1.99 14.88 -17.49
N PRO A 158 2.15 14.28 -16.29
CA PRO A 158 1.06 14.21 -15.32
C PRO A 158 0.56 15.60 -14.91
N SER A 159 1.46 16.59 -14.80
CA SER A 159 1.09 17.95 -14.38
C SER A 159 0.18 18.65 -15.38
N ILE A 160 0.41 18.47 -16.69
CA ILE A 160 -0.45 19.01 -17.75
C ILE A 160 -1.80 18.28 -17.73
N LEU A 161 -1.77 16.94 -17.71
CA LEU A 161 -2.99 16.12 -17.70
C LEU A 161 -3.87 16.40 -16.48
N ALA A 162 -3.28 16.64 -15.31
CA ALA A 162 -4.03 16.98 -14.10
C ALA A 162 -4.85 18.27 -14.25
N GLY A 163 -4.39 19.23 -15.07
CA GLY A 163 -5.14 20.47 -15.36
C GLY A 163 -6.29 20.28 -16.35
N GLU A 164 -6.41 19.10 -16.97
CA GLU A 164 -7.42 18.76 -17.96
C GLU A 164 -8.57 17.92 -17.35
N ILE A 165 -8.51 17.56 -16.06
CA ILE A 165 -9.54 16.80 -15.36
C ILE A 165 -10.20 17.64 -14.25
N ASP A 166 -11.53 17.64 -14.23
CA ASP A 166 -12.32 18.28 -13.16
C ASP A 166 -12.85 17.28 -12.10
N THR A 167 -12.88 15.97 -12.41
CA THR A 167 -13.51 14.92 -11.60
C THR A 167 -12.60 13.73 -11.27
N ALA A 168 -13.03 12.87 -10.34
CA ALA A 168 -12.33 11.60 -10.09
C ALA A 168 -12.38 10.72 -11.35
N PRO A 169 -11.29 10.05 -11.73
CA PRO A 169 -11.19 9.37 -13.01
C PRO A 169 -12.17 8.19 -13.09
N SER A 170 -13.02 8.24 -14.10
CA SER A 170 -13.86 7.17 -14.63
C SER A 170 -13.07 6.37 -15.68
N TYR A 171 -13.61 5.21 -16.09
CA TYR A 171 -13.01 4.45 -17.19
C TYR A 171 -12.93 5.26 -18.50
N THR A 172 -13.93 6.08 -18.76
CA THR A 172 -13.96 6.95 -19.95
C THR A 172 -12.86 8.00 -19.89
N GLU A 173 -12.65 8.64 -18.73
CA GLU A 173 -11.54 9.60 -18.55
C GLU A 173 -10.19 8.90 -18.64
N PHE A 174 -10.05 7.70 -18.07
CA PHE A 174 -8.85 6.87 -18.21
C PHE A 174 -8.49 6.65 -19.68
N LEU A 175 -9.45 6.24 -20.52
CA LEU A 175 -9.20 6.02 -21.95
C LEU A 175 -8.93 7.33 -22.70
N SER A 176 -9.65 8.41 -22.40
CA SER A 176 -9.48 9.69 -23.10
C SER A 176 -8.11 10.32 -22.86
N MET A 177 -7.45 9.97 -21.75
CA MET A 177 -6.11 10.48 -21.44
C MET A 177 -4.98 9.75 -22.16
N LEU A 178 -5.18 8.52 -22.62
CA LEU A 178 -4.10 7.74 -23.25
C LEU A 178 -3.50 8.46 -24.47
N PRO A 179 -4.29 8.94 -25.47
CA PRO A 179 -3.73 9.67 -26.61
C PRO A 179 -2.92 10.90 -26.19
N ARG A 180 -3.42 11.63 -25.18
CA ARG A 180 -2.79 12.87 -24.73
C ARG A 180 -1.48 12.60 -23.98
N ALA A 181 -1.45 11.57 -23.15
CA ALA A 181 -0.22 11.12 -22.49
C ALA A 181 0.84 10.68 -23.50
N ILE A 182 0.44 9.93 -24.54
CA ILE A 182 1.31 9.48 -25.63
C ILE A 182 1.89 10.67 -26.41
N GLU A 183 1.05 11.63 -26.77
CA GLU A 183 1.45 12.85 -27.48
C GLU A 183 2.49 13.65 -26.69
N LEU A 184 2.23 13.86 -25.39
CA LEU A 184 3.10 14.63 -24.50
C LEU A 184 4.42 13.92 -24.19
N ALA A 185 4.43 12.59 -24.08
CA ALA A 185 5.66 11.82 -23.89
C ALA A 185 6.58 11.91 -25.11
N GLY A 186 5.99 11.95 -26.31
CA GLY A 186 6.69 12.17 -27.56
C GLY A 186 7.75 11.10 -27.87
N PRO A 187 8.75 11.41 -28.71
CA PRO A 187 9.69 10.42 -29.24
C PRO A 187 10.70 9.88 -28.23
N ASN A 188 10.83 10.52 -27.06
CA ASN A 188 11.77 10.18 -25.99
C ASN A 188 11.13 9.32 -24.89
N PHE A 189 9.96 8.75 -25.18
CA PHE A 189 9.29 7.85 -24.26
C PHE A 189 10.11 6.55 -24.08
N ILE A 190 10.17 6.08 -22.83
CA ILE A 190 10.99 4.93 -22.43
C ILE A 190 10.20 4.00 -21.52
N ASP A 191 10.58 2.74 -21.52
CA ASP A 191 10.20 1.80 -20.48
C ASP A 191 10.97 2.16 -19.18
N LEU A 192 10.25 2.35 -18.08
CA LEU A 192 10.81 2.76 -16.79
C LEU A 192 11.60 1.66 -16.08
N SER A 193 11.44 0.40 -16.52
CA SER A 193 12.15 -0.76 -15.98
C SER A 193 13.40 -1.08 -16.81
N SER A 194 13.27 -1.18 -18.14
CA SER A 194 14.39 -1.56 -19.03
C SER A 194 15.20 -0.37 -19.53
N HIS A 195 14.66 0.85 -19.46
CA HIS A 195 15.20 2.07 -20.08
C HIS A 195 15.32 2.00 -21.61
N GLU A 196 14.69 1.01 -22.24
CA GLU A 196 14.59 0.95 -23.70
C GLU A 196 13.59 1.98 -24.22
N ARG A 197 13.77 2.38 -25.48
CA ARG A 197 12.83 3.26 -26.16
C ARG A 197 11.48 2.56 -26.32
N LEU A 198 10.42 3.25 -25.93
CA LEU A 198 9.06 2.76 -25.99
C LEU A 198 8.23 3.65 -26.91
N SER A 199 7.51 3.05 -27.84
CA SER A 199 6.51 3.72 -28.68
C SER A 199 5.12 3.29 -28.26
N ALA A 200 4.16 4.18 -28.38
CA ALA A 200 2.77 3.93 -28.01
C ALA A 200 1.84 4.58 -29.03
N GLU A 201 0.72 3.92 -29.35
CA GLU A 201 -0.34 4.43 -30.20
C GLU A 201 -1.68 3.94 -29.67
N TYR A 202 -2.70 4.81 -29.63
CA TYR A 202 -4.07 4.43 -29.31
C TYR A 202 -5.01 5.01 -30.37
N ASP A 203 -5.69 4.15 -31.11
CA ASP A 203 -6.59 4.56 -32.20
C ASP A 203 -8.05 4.78 -31.75
N GLY A 204 -8.30 4.68 -30.43
CA GLY A 204 -9.63 4.75 -29.84
C GLY A 204 -10.27 3.37 -29.62
N THR A 205 -9.68 2.31 -30.16
CA THR A 205 -10.17 0.93 -29.99
C THR A 205 -9.10 -0.01 -29.44
N GLU A 206 -7.85 0.14 -29.87
CA GLU A 206 -6.73 -0.71 -29.50
C GLU A 206 -5.53 0.15 -29.09
N LEU A 207 -4.88 -0.21 -27.98
CA LEU A 207 -3.61 0.37 -27.55
C LEU A 207 -2.47 -0.52 -28.05
N ARG A 208 -1.56 0.04 -28.84
CA ARG A 208 -0.33 -0.63 -29.28
C ARG A 208 0.87 -0.04 -28.57
N LEU A 209 1.71 -0.90 -28.02
CA LEU A 209 2.99 -0.56 -27.39
C LEU A 209 4.10 -1.32 -28.09
N SER A 210 5.25 -0.68 -28.35
CA SER A 210 6.37 -1.38 -28.97
C SER A 210 7.73 -0.87 -28.51
N THR A 211 8.65 -1.81 -28.33
CA THR A 211 10.09 -1.56 -28.28
C THR A 211 10.69 -1.85 -29.66
N PRO A 212 12.00 -1.61 -29.89
CA PRO A 212 12.62 -1.99 -31.17
C PRO A 212 12.53 -3.49 -31.51
N ASN A 213 12.26 -4.35 -30.52
CA ASN A 213 12.32 -5.80 -30.67
C ASN A 213 10.95 -6.49 -30.59
N VAL A 214 9.97 -5.88 -29.91
CA VAL A 214 8.69 -6.52 -29.60
C VAL A 214 7.56 -5.49 -29.68
N GLU A 215 6.39 -5.94 -30.12
CA GLU A 215 5.15 -5.16 -30.16
C GLU A 215 4.05 -5.92 -29.41
N TRP A 216 3.21 -5.17 -28.72
CA TRP A 216 2.07 -5.64 -27.94
C TRP A 216 0.83 -4.82 -28.30
N ALA A 217 -0.32 -5.46 -28.28
CA ALA A 217 -1.62 -4.83 -28.51
C ALA A 217 -2.56 -5.18 -27.34
N PHE A 218 -3.41 -4.22 -26.98
CA PHE A 218 -4.40 -4.34 -25.91
C PHE A 218 -5.74 -3.83 -26.43
N ASP A 219 -6.74 -4.69 -26.41
CA ASP A 219 -8.08 -4.32 -26.86
C ASP A 219 -8.90 -3.65 -25.72
N ALA A 220 -10.17 -3.36 -26.00
CA ALA A 220 -11.06 -2.74 -25.03
C ALA A 220 -11.34 -3.60 -23.78
N GLU A 221 -11.32 -4.93 -23.90
CA GLU A 221 -11.50 -5.85 -22.76
C GLU A 221 -10.24 -5.86 -21.88
N ASP A 222 -9.06 -5.85 -22.51
CA ASP A 222 -7.78 -5.76 -21.82
C ASP A 222 -7.67 -4.47 -21.01
N LEU A 223 -7.94 -3.32 -21.65
CA LEU A 223 -7.90 -2.00 -21.03
C LEU A 223 -8.92 -1.88 -19.88
N TRP A 224 -10.09 -2.50 -20.02
CA TRP A 224 -11.06 -2.59 -18.93
C TRP A 224 -10.52 -3.42 -17.76
N GLY A 225 -9.93 -4.58 -18.05
CA GLY A 225 -9.30 -5.44 -17.05
C GLY A 225 -8.18 -4.74 -16.27
N ILE A 226 -7.37 -3.94 -16.98
CA ILE A 226 -6.31 -3.11 -16.41
C ILE A 226 -6.90 -2.05 -15.47
N TRP A 227 -7.91 -1.31 -15.93
CA TRP A 227 -8.61 -0.31 -15.12
C TRP A 227 -9.20 -0.92 -13.84
N VAL A 228 -9.92 -2.04 -13.96
CA VAL A 228 -10.50 -2.76 -12.81
C VAL A 228 -9.41 -3.25 -11.86
N SER A 229 -8.26 -3.68 -12.37
CA SER A 229 -7.13 -4.12 -11.55
C SER A 229 -6.51 -2.98 -10.75
N LEU A 230 -6.39 -1.80 -11.36
CA LEU A 230 -5.92 -0.58 -10.70
C LEU A 230 -6.87 -0.13 -9.56
N GLN A 231 -8.18 -0.24 -9.77
CA GLN A 231 -9.20 0.08 -8.76
C GLN A 231 -9.18 -0.87 -7.55
N LYS A 232 -8.67 -2.09 -7.71
CA LYS A 232 -8.64 -3.11 -6.65
C LYS A 232 -7.39 -3.07 -5.77
N GLY A 233 -6.47 -2.13 -5.98
CA GLY A 233 -5.24 -2.01 -5.20
C GLY A 233 -4.11 -1.47 -6.06
N PHE A 234 -3.17 -2.34 -6.43
CA PHE A 234 -2.09 -2.01 -7.35
C PHE A 234 -2.09 -2.93 -8.57
N LEU A 235 -1.73 -2.33 -9.69
CA LEU A 235 -1.42 -2.95 -10.96
C LEU A 235 0.06 -3.34 -10.96
N THR A 236 0.35 -4.64 -10.89
CA THR A 236 1.72 -5.19 -11.02
C THR A 236 2.06 -5.42 -12.50
N GLN A 237 3.33 -5.66 -12.83
CA GLN A 237 3.69 -5.98 -14.22
C GLN A 237 3.03 -7.29 -14.67
N GLU A 238 2.93 -8.28 -13.79
CA GLU A 238 2.20 -9.54 -14.06
C GLU A 238 0.72 -9.28 -14.41
N LYS A 239 0.02 -8.44 -13.63
CA LYS A 239 -1.39 -8.11 -13.90
C LYS A 239 -1.55 -7.22 -15.13
N ALA A 240 -0.59 -6.34 -15.39
CA ALA A 240 -0.59 -5.48 -16.57
C ALA A 240 -0.37 -6.30 -17.85
N GLY A 241 0.56 -7.26 -17.82
CA GLY A 241 0.91 -8.11 -18.94
C GLY A 241 0.09 -9.41 -19.04
N TRP A 242 -1.07 -9.49 -18.37
CA TRP A 242 -1.89 -10.71 -18.38
C TRP A 242 -2.40 -11.06 -19.78
N ALA A 243 -2.73 -10.03 -20.57
CA ALA A 243 -3.23 -10.15 -21.93
C ALA A 243 -2.10 -10.37 -22.96
N ALA A 244 -0.93 -9.75 -22.72
CA ALA A 244 0.22 -9.82 -23.61
C ALA A 244 1.50 -10.10 -22.82
N PHE A 245 2.10 -11.27 -23.04
CA PHE A 245 3.31 -11.72 -22.34
C PHE A 245 4.45 -10.69 -22.46
N GLU A 246 5.18 -10.47 -21.36
CA GLU A 246 6.30 -9.50 -21.25
C GLU A 246 5.95 -8.02 -21.51
N SER A 247 4.67 -7.66 -21.69
CA SER A 247 4.25 -6.27 -21.91
C SER A 247 4.09 -5.44 -20.64
N GLY A 248 4.16 -6.07 -19.46
CA GLY A 248 3.78 -5.47 -18.19
C GLY A 248 4.55 -4.20 -17.84
N SER A 249 5.87 -4.18 -18.06
CA SER A 249 6.71 -3.01 -17.80
C SER A 249 6.38 -1.84 -18.73
N ALA A 250 6.13 -2.12 -20.01
CA ALA A 250 5.79 -1.13 -21.02
C ALA A 250 4.45 -0.45 -20.67
N LEU A 251 3.45 -1.25 -20.30
CA LEU A 251 2.15 -0.72 -19.91
C LEU A 251 2.22 0.08 -18.61
N ILE A 252 2.95 -0.41 -17.59
CA ILE A 252 3.20 0.35 -16.35
C ILE A 252 3.86 1.70 -16.67
N SER A 253 4.81 1.73 -17.61
CA SER A 253 5.52 2.95 -18.00
C SER A 253 4.60 3.98 -18.65
N LEU A 254 3.66 3.54 -19.50
CA LEU A 254 2.68 4.44 -20.12
C LEU A 254 1.70 4.97 -19.06
N LEU A 255 1.15 4.06 -18.26
CA LEU A 255 0.13 4.43 -17.28
C LEU A 255 0.70 5.31 -16.16
N ALA A 256 1.99 5.22 -15.86
CA ALA A 256 2.68 6.10 -14.91
C ALA A 256 2.63 7.60 -15.31
N LEU A 257 2.32 7.91 -16.58
CA LEU A 257 2.13 9.28 -17.04
C LEU A 257 0.77 9.88 -16.62
N LEU A 258 -0.18 9.06 -16.16
CA LEU A 258 -1.51 9.52 -15.77
C LEU A 258 -1.48 10.22 -14.40
N PRO A 259 -2.22 11.32 -14.21
CA PRO A 259 -2.11 12.16 -13.01
C PRO A 259 -2.71 11.54 -11.75
N PHE A 260 -3.57 10.54 -11.90
CA PHE A 260 -4.28 9.89 -10.80
C PHE A 260 -3.63 8.58 -10.36
N VAL A 261 -2.45 8.24 -10.89
CA VAL A 261 -1.69 7.07 -10.44
C VAL A 261 -0.42 7.50 -9.73
N ARG A 262 0.12 6.56 -8.95
CA ARG A 262 1.41 6.69 -8.29
C ARG A 262 2.25 5.47 -8.62
N LEU A 263 3.49 5.74 -9.03
CA LEU A 263 4.51 4.72 -9.22
C LEU A 263 5.09 4.28 -7.86
N ILE A 264 5.10 2.97 -7.64
CA ILE A 264 5.60 2.35 -6.42
C ILE A 264 6.52 1.18 -6.77
N GLU A 265 7.37 0.79 -5.84
CA GLU A 265 8.20 -0.41 -5.96
C GLU A 265 7.72 -1.45 -4.97
N ILE A 266 7.55 -2.66 -5.48
CA ILE A 266 7.09 -3.81 -4.72
C ILE A 266 8.04 -4.99 -4.92
N GLN A 267 8.00 -5.95 -4.00
CA GLN A 267 8.69 -7.22 -4.15
C GLN A 267 7.83 -8.31 -3.53
N ARG A 268 7.46 -9.34 -4.30
CA ARG A 268 6.73 -10.47 -3.72
C ARG A 268 7.68 -11.29 -2.85
N PHE A 269 7.14 -11.87 -1.80
CA PHE A 269 7.89 -12.81 -0.99
C PHE A 269 8.38 -14.00 -1.83
N GLY A 270 9.68 -14.26 -1.78
CA GLY A 270 10.34 -15.31 -2.57
C GLY A 270 10.93 -14.83 -3.89
N ASP A 271 10.52 -13.66 -4.39
CA ASP A 271 11.09 -13.08 -5.62
C ASP A 271 12.46 -12.45 -5.33
N ALA A 272 13.42 -12.70 -6.23
CA ALA A 272 14.79 -12.18 -6.10
C ALA A 272 14.90 -10.68 -6.40
N ALA A 273 14.01 -10.15 -7.24
CA ALA A 273 14.02 -8.77 -7.68
C ALA A 273 12.71 -8.06 -7.31
N SER A 274 12.80 -6.74 -7.09
CA SER A 274 11.63 -5.88 -7.02
C SER A 274 11.15 -5.49 -8.41
N GLU A 275 9.86 -5.19 -8.53
CA GLU A 275 9.23 -4.67 -9.74
C GLU A 275 8.56 -3.31 -9.47
N LEU A 276 8.39 -2.53 -10.54
CA LEU A 276 7.55 -1.34 -10.52
C LEU A 276 6.07 -1.75 -10.61
N ALA A 277 5.22 -1.04 -9.87
CA ALA A 277 3.77 -1.19 -9.91
C ALA A 277 3.10 0.18 -9.83
N LEU A 278 1.82 0.23 -10.18
CA LEU A 278 0.99 1.43 -10.07
C LEU A 278 -0.12 1.23 -9.06
N GLU A 279 -0.42 2.27 -8.28
CA GLU A 279 -1.63 2.37 -7.48
C GLU A 279 -2.36 3.67 -7.79
N LEU A 280 -3.64 3.77 -7.43
CA LEU A 280 -4.34 5.05 -7.48
C LEU A 280 -3.73 6.01 -6.45
N ALA A 281 -3.44 7.22 -6.88
CA ALA A 281 -3.10 8.31 -5.98
C ALA A 281 -4.33 8.59 -5.10
N GLN A 282 -4.18 8.47 -3.78
CA GLN A 282 -5.23 8.90 -2.88
C GLN A 282 -5.41 10.42 -3.03
N PRO A 283 -6.65 10.93 -3.16
CA PRO A 283 -6.86 12.37 -3.08
C PRO A 283 -6.28 12.87 -1.75
N ALA A 284 -5.58 14.00 -1.77
CA ALA A 284 -5.08 14.63 -0.55
C ALA A 284 -6.23 14.73 0.44
N THR A 285 -6.14 13.98 1.55
CA THR A 285 -7.23 13.75 2.49
C THR A 285 -7.94 15.04 2.88
N SER A 286 -9.17 15.25 2.40
CA SER A 286 -10.14 16.09 3.11
C SER A 286 -10.68 15.27 4.27
N ILE A 287 -10.29 15.63 5.49
CA ILE A 287 -10.78 15.02 6.72
C ILE A 287 -12.27 15.37 6.83
N ALA A 288 -13.15 14.47 6.42
CA ALA A 288 -14.57 14.56 6.77
C ALA A 288 -14.76 14.04 8.20
N PRO A 289 -15.55 14.70 9.06
CA PRO A 289 -15.83 14.19 10.39
C PRO A 289 -16.71 12.93 10.28
N ALA A 290 -16.27 11.84 10.90
CA ALA A 290 -17.07 10.63 11.02
C ALA A 290 -18.08 10.76 12.16
N ASP A 291 -19.37 10.56 11.84
CA ASP A 291 -20.47 10.46 12.78
C ASP A 291 -20.40 9.20 13.66
N ALA A 292 -21.05 9.29 14.82
CA ALA A 292 -20.90 8.43 15.98
C ALA A 292 -21.17 6.92 15.76
N GLN A 293 -20.13 6.11 15.97
CA GLN A 293 -20.22 4.70 16.38
C GLN A 293 -19.13 4.41 17.43
N SER A 294 -19.41 4.62 18.73
CA SER A 294 -18.34 4.61 19.74
C SER A 294 -18.58 3.77 21.00
N THR A 295 -19.70 3.05 21.14
CA THR A 295 -19.95 2.30 22.39
C THR A 295 -19.60 0.81 22.31
N GLU A 296 -19.78 0.13 21.18
CA GLU A 296 -19.50 -1.33 21.07
C GLU A 296 -18.02 -1.68 20.91
N GLN A 297 -17.21 -0.80 20.28
CA GLN A 297 -15.79 -1.08 19.98
C GLN A 297 -14.87 -1.02 21.21
N MET A 298 -15.39 -0.57 22.36
CA MET A 298 -14.64 -0.54 23.62
C MET A 298 -14.46 -1.94 24.23
N THR A 299 -15.24 -2.92 23.78
CA THR A 299 -15.13 -4.29 24.25
C THR A 299 -13.91 -4.95 23.60
N LEU A 300 -12.88 -5.25 24.39
CA LEU A 300 -11.81 -6.13 23.94
C LEU A 300 -12.42 -7.50 23.62
N GLN A 301 -12.71 -7.74 22.35
CA GLN A 301 -13.21 -9.05 21.91
C GLN A 301 -12.16 -10.18 22.07
N TRP A 302 -10.96 -9.88 22.59
CA TRP A 302 -9.80 -10.76 22.55
C TRP A 302 -9.06 -10.74 23.90
N HIS A 303 -9.41 -11.70 24.76
CA HIS A 303 -8.58 -12.14 25.89
C HIS A 303 -7.63 -13.26 25.48
#